data_AF-A0A9X4M760-F1
#
_entry.id   AF-A0A9X4M760-F1
#
_cell.length_a   1.000
_cell.length_b   1.000
_cell.length_c   1.000
_cell.angle_alpha   90.00
_cell.angle_beta   90.00
_cell.angle_gamma   90.00
#
_symmetry.space_group_name_H-M   'P 1'
#
loop_
_entity.id
_entity.type
_entity.pdbx_description
1 polymer ?
#
loop_
_entity_poly.entity_id
_entity_poly.type
_entity_poly.pdbx_seq_one_letter_code
_entity_poly.pdbx_strand_id
1 'polypeptide(L)'
;MGTLTDFLSTGTVPWWAVPVAVFIGVLLGVAGVRWRRKPVVPVAETASWWRPELRAVCVRFLGAADRAHNAIVEVDPDVLAEADLEDAVRSDDAALRALAESILELDRTVNELRLVAPGRVLDAATAFFGFLTAATIDGVPDQEQFRLRYREHKRDLVSATRDSLGLDGIRVPAAVREG
;
A
#
# COMPACT_ATOMS: atom_id res chain seq x y z
N MET A 1 36.79 -4.92 -27.66
CA MET A 1 36.37 -5.89 -26.63
C MET A 1 36.87 -5.38 -25.30
N GLY A 2 35.95 -4.98 -24.44
CA GLY A 2 36.18 -4.41 -23.11
C GLY A 2 34.83 -4.47 -22.41
N THR A 3 34.57 -5.64 -21.83
CA THR A 3 33.31 -6.12 -21.29
C THR A 3 32.95 -5.38 -20.00
N LEU A 4 31.65 -5.38 -19.68
CA LEU A 4 30.95 -4.90 -18.46
C LEU A 4 31.65 -5.14 -17.10
N THR A 5 32.72 -5.93 -17.07
CA THR A 5 33.58 -6.20 -15.92
C THR A 5 34.34 -4.96 -15.41
N ASP A 6 34.67 -3.98 -16.27
CA ASP A 6 35.38 -2.76 -15.81
C ASP A 6 34.48 -1.81 -15.00
N PHE A 7 33.16 -1.89 -15.14
CA PHE A 7 32.23 -1.06 -14.35
C PHE A 7 31.96 -1.61 -12.94
N LEU A 8 32.34 -2.87 -12.67
CA LEU A 8 32.14 -3.51 -11.37
C LEU A 8 33.35 -3.41 -10.44
N SER A 9 34.53 -3.05 -10.95
CA SER A 9 35.76 -2.93 -10.13
C SER A 9 36.04 -1.51 -9.61
N THR A 10 35.34 -0.49 -10.10
CA THR A 10 35.51 0.88 -9.61
C THR A 10 34.60 1.11 -8.40
N GLY A 11 35.05 0.60 -7.26
CA GLY A 11 34.33 0.57 -5.99
C GLY A 11 34.10 1.93 -5.35
N THR A 12 33.05 2.61 -5.81
CA THR A 12 32.24 3.54 -5.01
C THR A 12 30.86 3.60 -5.66
N VAL A 13 29.99 2.65 -5.31
CA VAL A 13 28.57 2.80 -5.61
C VAL A 13 28.07 3.95 -4.74
N PRO A 14 27.56 5.05 -5.31
CA PRO A 14 27.11 6.17 -4.51
C PRO A 14 25.95 5.73 -3.62
N TRP A 15 25.90 6.21 -2.38
CA TRP A 15 24.87 5.85 -1.39
C TRP A 15 23.42 6.14 -1.87
N TRP A 16 23.27 6.98 -2.90
CA TRP A 16 22.00 7.27 -3.58
C TRP A 16 21.57 6.22 -4.63
N ALA A 17 22.39 5.25 -4.99
CA ALA A 17 22.04 4.25 -6.01
C ALA A 17 21.21 3.07 -5.45
N VAL A 18 21.16 2.90 -4.12
CA VAL A 18 20.40 1.83 -3.47
C VAL A 18 18.89 2.10 -3.48
N PRO A 19 18.38 3.33 -3.22
CA PRO A 19 16.93 3.61 -3.26
C PRO A 19 16.34 3.60 -4.68
N VAL A 20 17.09 4.09 -5.68
CA VAL A 20 16.60 4.18 -7.07
C VAL A 20 16.45 2.80 -7.72
N ALA A 21 17.34 1.86 -7.40
CA ALA A 21 17.20 0.47 -7.85
C ALA A 21 16.00 -0.24 -7.23
N VAL A 22 15.58 0.14 -6.01
CA VAL A 22 14.36 -0.38 -5.37
C VAL A 22 13.11 0.17 -6.06
N PHE A 23 13.07 1.45 -6.42
CA PHE A 23 11.94 2.03 -7.16
C PHE A 23 11.75 1.43 -8.55
N ILE A 24 12.84 1.26 -9.30
CA ILE A 24 12.80 0.62 -10.62
C ILE A 24 12.48 -0.88 -10.49
N GLY A 25 13.00 -1.56 -9.46
CA GLY A 25 12.69 -2.97 -9.17
C GLY A 25 11.24 -3.21 -8.76
N VAL A 26 10.62 -2.29 -8.03
CA VAL A 26 9.20 -2.35 -7.65
C VAL A 26 8.31 -2.07 -8.85
N LEU A 27 8.62 -1.06 -9.69
CA LEU A 27 7.87 -0.77 -10.92
C LEU A 27 7.95 -1.91 -11.95
N LEU A 28 9.14 -2.49 -12.18
CA LEU A 28 9.31 -3.66 -13.06
C LEU A 28 8.72 -4.94 -12.46
N GLY A 29 8.73 -5.08 -11.13
CA GLY A 29 8.07 -6.18 -10.42
C GLY A 29 6.55 -6.14 -10.57
N VAL A 30 5.93 -4.96 -10.44
CA VAL A 30 4.48 -4.79 -10.59
C VAL A 30 4.02 -5.04 -12.03
N ALA A 31 4.81 -4.61 -13.04
CA ALA A 31 4.51 -4.90 -14.44
C ALA A 31 4.77 -6.38 -14.83
N GLY A 32 5.84 -6.99 -14.32
CA GLY A 32 6.23 -8.38 -14.65
C GLY A 32 5.36 -9.46 -13.98
N VAL A 33 4.83 -9.18 -12.78
CA VAL A 33 4.00 -10.15 -12.04
C VAL A 33 2.61 -10.34 -12.68
N ARG A 34 2.14 -9.42 -13.53
CA ARG A 34 0.86 -9.54 -14.23
C ARG A 34 0.87 -10.65 -15.30
N TRP A 35 2.03 -11.12 -15.76
CA TRP A 35 2.09 -12.09 -16.86
C TRP A 35 2.48 -13.54 -16.51
N ARG A 36 2.95 -13.84 -15.29
CA ARG A 36 3.43 -15.21 -14.96
C ARG A 36 3.16 -15.73 -13.55
N ARG A 37 2.00 -15.46 -12.92
CA ARG A 37 1.64 -16.19 -11.68
C ARG A 37 1.04 -17.56 -12.00
N LYS A 38 1.89 -18.60 -11.95
CA LYS A 38 1.47 -19.99 -11.68
C LYS A 38 0.79 -20.04 -10.30
N PRO A 39 -0.25 -20.87 -10.10
CA PRO A 39 -0.95 -20.95 -8.83
C PRO A 39 -0.06 -21.62 -7.79
N VAL A 40 0.38 -20.86 -6.79
CA VAL A 40 0.96 -21.41 -5.56
C VAL A 40 -0.21 -21.75 -4.65
N VAL A 41 -0.37 -23.04 -4.34
CA VAL A 41 -1.39 -23.53 -3.40
C VAL A 41 -1.05 -23.01 -2.00
N PRO A 42 -1.91 -22.22 -1.34
CA PRO A 42 -1.63 -21.80 0.02
C PRO A 42 -1.76 -22.99 0.97
N VAL A 43 -0.70 -23.24 1.74
CA VAL A 43 -0.78 -24.07 2.94
C VAL A 43 -1.80 -23.41 3.87
N ALA A 44 -2.86 -24.15 4.21
CA ALA A 44 -3.87 -23.71 5.14
C ALA A 44 -3.26 -23.62 6.54
N GLU A 45 -2.69 -22.47 6.87
CA GLU A 45 -2.31 -22.14 8.23
C GLU A 45 -3.60 -21.69 8.94
N THR A 46 -4.21 -22.62 9.67
CA THR A 46 -5.29 -22.33 10.62
C THR A 46 -4.77 -21.33 11.65
N ALA A 47 -5.03 -20.05 11.37
CA ALA A 47 -4.63 -18.92 12.20
C ALA A 47 -5.24 -19.07 13.59
N SER A 48 -4.36 -19.18 14.58
CA SER A 48 -4.77 -19.20 15.97
C SER A 48 -5.13 -17.76 16.39
N TRP A 49 -6.43 -17.52 16.57
CA TRP A 49 -7.10 -16.61 17.53
C TRP A 49 -6.37 -15.27 17.79
N TRP A 50 -6.85 -14.22 17.12
CA TRP A 50 -6.57 -12.79 17.39
C TRP A 50 -5.07 -12.44 17.43
N ARG A 51 -4.51 -11.93 16.32
CA ARG A 51 -3.22 -11.20 16.35
C ARG A 51 -3.51 -9.71 16.55
N PRO A 52 -3.41 -9.13 17.76
CA PRO A 52 -3.68 -7.71 18.00
C PRO A 52 -2.77 -6.82 17.16
N GLU A 53 -1.56 -7.29 16.90
CA GLU A 53 -0.54 -6.66 16.06
C GLU A 53 -1.04 -6.47 14.62
N LEU A 54 -1.57 -7.52 13.99
CA LEU A 54 -2.11 -7.42 12.62
C LEU A 54 -3.24 -6.39 12.55
N ARG A 55 -4.16 -6.42 13.53
CA ARG A 55 -5.25 -5.43 13.62
C ARG A 55 -4.70 -4.01 13.75
N ALA A 56 -3.71 -3.79 14.61
CA ALA A 56 -3.11 -2.47 14.82
C ALA A 56 -2.46 -1.94 13.54
N VAL A 57 -1.71 -2.79 12.83
CA VAL A 57 -1.06 -2.45 11.55
C VAL A 57 -2.12 -2.12 10.49
N CYS A 58 -3.18 -2.91 10.35
CA CYS A 58 -4.28 -2.64 9.41
C CYS A 58 -5.03 -1.34 9.75
N VAL A 59 -5.28 -1.04 11.02
CA VAL A 59 -5.94 0.21 11.43
C VAL A 59 -5.05 1.42 11.11
N ARG A 60 -3.74 1.33 11.37
CA ARG A 60 -2.79 2.38 11.01
C ARG A 60 -2.73 2.58 9.49
N PHE A 61 -2.69 1.49 8.71
CA PHE A 61 -2.79 1.55 7.26
C PHE A 61 -4.03 2.32 6.81
N LEU A 62 -5.20 2.00 7.37
CA LEU A 62 -6.46 2.67 7.03
C LEU A 62 -6.44 4.16 7.42
N GLY A 63 -5.86 4.51 8.55
CA GLY A 63 -5.72 5.92 8.97
C GLY A 63 -4.80 6.72 8.06
N ALA A 64 -3.70 6.12 7.59
CA ALA A 64 -2.82 6.74 6.59
C ALA A 64 -3.52 6.84 5.22
N ALA A 65 -4.27 5.82 4.82
CA ALA A 65 -5.04 5.82 3.57
C ALA A 65 -6.14 6.90 3.56
N ASP A 66 -6.86 7.07 4.68
CA ASP A 66 -7.88 8.12 4.82
C ASP A 66 -7.26 9.52 4.74
N ARG A 67 -6.09 9.73 5.36
CA ARG A 67 -5.35 11.00 5.24
C ARG A 67 -4.86 11.27 3.81
N ALA A 68 -4.27 10.27 3.16
CA ALA A 68 -3.83 10.38 1.77
C ALA A 68 -5.01 10.68 0.84
N HIS A 69 -6.15 10.00 1.01
CA HIS A 69 -7.37 10.24 0.24
C HIS A 69 -7.85 11.68 0.36
N ASN A 70 -7.94 12.20 1.58
CA ASN A 70 -8.39 13.57 1.80
C ASN A 70 -7.40 14.57 1.19
N ALA A 71 -6.10 14.36 1.38
CA ALA A 71 -5.09 15.25 0.83
C ALA A 71 -5.06 15.23 -0.71
N ILE A 72 -5.22 14.07 -1.37
CA ILE A 72 -5.34 13.99 -2.85
C ILE A 72 -6.53 14.80 -3.37
N VAL A 73 -7.62 14.87 -2.61
CA VAL A 73 -8.82 15.65 -2.99
C VAL A 73 -8.60 17.16 -2.75
N GLU A 74 -7.72 17.53 -1.82
CA GLU A 74 -7.45 18.91 -1.41
C GLU A 74 -6.30 19.57 -2.20
N VAL A 75 -5.28 18.82 -2.61
CA VAL A 75 -4.11 19.33 -3.33
C VAL A 75 -4.45 19.57 -4.81
N ASP A 76 -3.92 20.66 -5.36
CA ASP A 76 -4.03 20.98 -6.79
C ASP A 76 -3.39 19.86 -7.65
N PRO A 77 -4.12 19.29 -8.63
CA PRO A 77 -3.58 18.25 -9.52
C PRO A 77 -2.30 18.65 -10.24
N ASP A 78 -2.13 19.92 -10.59
CA ASP A 78 -0.94 20.39 -11.32
C ASP A 78 0.30 20.38 -10.39
N VAL A 79 0.09 20.64 -9.09
CA VAL A 79 1.15 20.55 -8.07
C VAL A 79 1.55 19.10 -7.81
N LEU A 80 0.60 18.17 -7.82
CA LEU A 80 0.87 16.74 -7.64
C LEU A 80 1.72 16.15 -8.77
N ALA A 81 1.48 16.57 -10.02
CA ALA A 81 2.19 16.05 -11.19
C ALA A 81 3.66 16.46 -11.23
N GLU A 82 4.04 17.58 -10.60
CA GLU A 82 5.40 18.12 -10.59
C GLU A 82 6.17 17.81 -9.30
N ALA A 83 5.49 17.33 -8.25
CA ALA A 83 6.09 17.16 -6.93
C ALA A 83 6.96 15.89 -6.82
N ASP A 84 8.23 16.09 -6.44
CA ASP A 84 9.06 15.01 -5.89
C ASP A 84 8.64 14.74 -4.42
N LEU A 85 8.58 13.47 -4.02
CA LEU A 85 8.20 13.06 -2.68
C LEU A 85 9.13 13.64 -1.60
N GLU A 86 10.44 13.76 -1.86
CA GLU A 86 11.38 14.33 -0.89
C GLU A 86 11.16 15.83 -0.66
N ASP A 87 10.81 16.54 -1.71
CA ASP A 87 10.52 17.97 -1.65
C ASP A 87 9.12 18.21 -1.07
N ALA A 88 8.16 17.35 -1.38
CA ALA A 88 6.81 17.39 -0.84
C ALA A 88 6.77 17.26 0.69
N VAL A 89 7.62 16.40 1.29
CA VAL A 89 7.73 16.28 2.77
C VAL A 89 8.25 17.58 3.41
N ARG A 90 9.05 18.38 2.68
CA ARG A 90 9.61 19.65 3.15
C ARG A 90 8.77 20.85 2.72
N SER A 91 7.66 20.64 2.02
CA SER A 91 6.82 21.71 1.49
C SER A 91 6.15 22.51 2.60
N ASP A 92 6.03 23.82 2.36
CA ASP A 92 5.22 24.73 3.19
C ASP A 92 3.71 24.53 2.96
N ASP A 93 3.32 23.87 1.85
CA ASP A 93 1.95 23.43 1.62
C ASP A 93 1.63 22.25 2.56
N ALA A 94 0.76 22.53 3.53
CA ALA A 94 0.36 21.57 4.54
C ALA A 94 -0.35 20.34 3.96
N ALA A 95 -1.12 20.48 2.88
CA ALA A 95 -1.83 19.38 2.24
C ALA A 95 -0.86 18.50 1.44
N LEU A 96 0.08 19.11 0.71
CA LEU A 96 1.12 18.36 -0.02
C LEU A 96 2.04 17.60 0.94
N ARG A 97 2.47 18.23 2.04
CA ARG A 97 3.27 17.57 3.07
C ARG A 97 2.50 16.43 3.74
N ALA A 98 1.24 16.66 4.12
CA ALA A 98 0.40 15.62 4.72
C ALA A 98 0.19 14.42 3.79
N LEU A 99 0.06 14.67 2.49
CA LEU A 99 -0.01 13.62 1.48
C LEU A 99 1.29 12.81 1.44
N ALA A 100 2.44 13.48 1.33
CA ALA A 100 3.74 12.82 1.25
C ALA A 100 4.03 11.96 2.48
N GLU A 101 3.78 12.49 3.68
CA GLU A 101 3.89 11.74 4.94
C GLU A 101 2.96 10.51 4.97
N SER A 102 1.74 10.66 4.46
CA SER A 102 0.77 9.56 4.41
C SER A 102 1.20 8.45 3.44
N ILE A 103 1.76 8.80 2.27
CA ILE A 103 2.31 7.83 1.31
C ILE A 103 3.50 7.08 1.91
N LEU A 104 4.40 7.77 2.60
CA LEU A 104 5.54 7.13 3.30
C LEU A 104 5.07 6.19 4.43
N GLU A 105 4.06 6.59 5.20
CA GLU A 105 3.51 5.74 6.24
C GLU A 105 2.80 4.51 5.68
N LEU A 106 2.11 4.65 4.54
CA LEU A 106 1.52 3.52 3.83
C LEU A 106 2.59 2.53 3.36
N ASP A 107 3.68 2.98 2.73
CA ASP A 107 4.78 2.08 2.30
C ASP A 107 5.39 1.34 3.49
N ARG A 108 5.69 2.06 4.58
CA ARG A 108 6.18 1.47 5.83
C ARG A 108 5.23 0.39 6.34
N THR A 109 3.93 0.67 6.33
CA THR A 109 2.92 -0.25 6.83
C THR A 109 2.73 -1.46 5.91
N VAL A 110 2.84 -1.32 4.58
CA VAL A 110 2.89 -2.46 3.65
C VAL A 110 4.10 -3.34 3.94
N ASN A 111 5.27 -2.74 4.19
CA ASN A 111 6.48 -3.47 4.54
C ASN A 111 6.32 -4.26 5.85
N GLU A 112 5.65 -3.69 6.86
CA GLU A 112 5.31 -4.43 8.07
C GLU A 112 4.33 -5.58 7.80
N LEU A 113 3.29 -5.36 6.98
CA LEU A 113 2.34 -6.40 6.59
C LEU A 113 3.02 -7.57 5.85
N ARG A 114 4.11 -7.33 5.10
CA ARG A 114 4.88 -8.42 4.46
C ARG A 114 5.44 -9.43 5.47
N LEU A 115 5.67 -9.02 6.71
CA LEU A 115 6.24 -9.86 7.76
C LEU A 115 5.16 -10.60 8.55
N VAL A 116 3.99 -9.97 8.77
CA VAL A 116 3.01 -10.45 9.76
C VAL A 116 1.67 -10.89 9.16
N ALA A 117 1.35 -10.44 7.94
CA ALA A 117 0.01 -10.59 7.39
C ALA A 117 -0.15 -11.84 6.51
N PRO A 118 -1.33 -12.48 6.52
CA PRO A 118 -1.68 -13.49 5.53
C PRO A 118 -1.66 -12.91 4.11
N GLY A 119 -1.37 -13.76 3.12
CA GLY A 119 -1.21 -13.33 1.72
C GLY A 119 -2.39 -12.52 1.18
N ARG A 120 -3.64 -12.87 1.52
CA ARG A 120 -4.83 -12.13 1.08
C ARG A 120 -4.90 -10.70 1.63
N VAL A 121 -4.48 -10.49 2.89
CA VAL A 121 -4.44 -9.16 3.50
C VAL A 121 -3.34 -8.32 2.86
N LEU A 122 -2.17 -8.93 2.64
CA LEU A 122 -1.05 -8.28 1.97
C LEU A 122 -1.38 -7.88 0.53
N ASP A 123 -2.03 -8.76 -0.24
CA ASP A 123 -2.44 -8.49 -1.61
C ASP A 123 -3.44 -7.31 -1.65
N ALA A 124 -4.43 -7.30 -0.74
CA ALA A 124 -5.40 -6.20 -0.64
C ALA A 124 -4.74 -4.87 -0.26
N ALA A 125 -3.83 -4.88 0.72
CA ALA A 125 -3.10 -3.68 1.14
C ALA A 125 -2.18 -3.15 0.04
N THR A 126 -1.50 -4.04 -0.69
CA THR A 126 -0.63 -3.68 -1.82
C THR A 126 -1.43 -3.08 -2.97
N ALA A 127 -2.59 -3.66 -3.29
CA ALA A 127 -3.49 -3.12 -4.31
C ALA A 127 -4.02 -1.73 -3.91
N PHE A 128 -4.37 -1.53 -2.64
CA PHE A 128 -4.86 -0.26 -2.14
C PHE A 128 -3.75 0.82 -2.15
N PHE A 129 -2.54 0.47 -1.70
CA PHE A 129 -1.39 1.37 -1.80
C PHE A 129 -1.11 1.76 -3.25
N GLY A 130 -1.06 0.80 -4.16
CA GLY A 130 -0.85 1.04 -5.59
C GLY A 130 -1.90 1.97 -6.21
N PHE A 131 -3.16 1.84 -5.80
CA PHE A 131 -4.24 2.74 -6.22
C PHE A 131 -4.02 4.18 -5.76
N LEU A 132 -3.67 4.40 -4.49
CA LEU A 132 -3.43 5.74 -3.95
C LEU A 132 -2.19 6.38 -4.57
N THR A 133 -1.09 5.63 -4.73
CA THR A 133 0.11 6.14 -5.39
C THR A 133 -0.13 6.50 -6.85
N ALA A 134 -0.93 5.72 -7.57
CA ALA A 134 -1.29 6.04 -8.96
C ALA A 134 -2.09 7.34 -9.02
N ALA A 135 -3.07 7.53 -8.11
CA ALA A 135 -3.84 8.75 -8.02
C ALA A 135 -3.00 9.98 -7.63
N THR A 136 -1.93 9.80 -6.83
CA THR A 136 -0.97 10.86 -6.51
C THR A 136 -0.11 11.24 -7.72
N ILE A 137 0.36 10.26 -8.50
CA ILE A 137 1.26 10.51 -9.65
C ILE A 137 0.49 11.05 -10.86
N ASP A 138 -0.62 10.39 -11.21
CA ASP A 138 -1.37 10.66 -12.44
C ASP A 138 -2.44 11.75 -12.24
N GLY A 139 -2.65 12.19 -11.00
CA GLY A 139 -3.77 13.04 -10.61
C GLY A 139 -5.11 12.31 -10.62
N VAL A 140 -6.17 13.03 -10.24
CA VAL A 140 -7.54 12.49 -10.18
C VAL A 140 -8.45 13.26 -11.14
N PRO A 141 -8.70 12.72 -12.36
CA PRO A 141 -9.55 13.40 -13.34
C PRO A 141 -11.05 13.32 -13.01
N ASP A 142 -11.48 12.26 -12.29
CA ASP A 142 -12.85 12.07 -11.84
C ASP A 142 -12.88 11.78 -10.33
N GLN A 143 -13.24 12.80 -9.55
CA GLN A 143 -13.27 12.70 -8.09
C GLN A 143 -14.36 11.74 -7.57
N GLU A 144 -15.47 11.59 -8.27
CA GLU A 144 -16.55 10.71 -7.83
C GLU A 144 -16.16 9.25 -8.05
N GLN A 145 -15.62 8.93 -9.22
CA GLN A 145 -15.07 7.61 -9.51
C GLN A 145 -13.91 7.27 -8.56
N PHE A 146 -13.02 8.22 -8.26
CA PHE A 146 -11.95 8.02 -7.27
C PHE A 146 -12.50 7.67 -5.89
N ARG A 147 -13.50 8.39 -5.39
CA ARG A 147 -14.16 8.10 -4.10
C ARG A 147 -14.83 6.73 -4.07
N LEU A 148 -15.46 6.31 -5.17
CA LEU A 148 -16.06 4.97 -5.28
C LEU A 148 -14.99 3.89 -5.21
N ARG A 149 -13.95 3.98 -6.03
CA ARG A 149 -12.85 3.00 -6.03
C ARG A 149 -12.07 2.97 -4.72
N TYR A 150 -11.92 4.13 -4.07
CA TYR A 150 -11.35 4.21 -2.72
C TYR A 150 -12.14 3.35 -1.73
N ARG A 151 -13.48 3.47 -1.72
CA ARG A 151 -14.35 2.67 -0.85
C ARG A 151 -14.28 1.19 -1.17
N GLU A 152 -14.16 0.81 -2.44
CA GLU A 152 -13.97 -0.59 -2.86
C GLU A 152 -12.67 -1.16 -2.28
N HIS A 153 -11.54 -0.50 -2.49
CA HIS A 153 -10.24 -0.94 -1.95
C HIS A 153 -10.25 -1.01 -0.41
N LYS A 154 -10.87 -0.02 0.26
CA LYS A 154 -11.05 -0.02 1.71
C LYS A 154 -11.88 -1.22 2.17
N ARG A 155 -12.99 -1.51 1.49
CA ARG A 155 -13.85 -2.66 1.79
C ARG A 155 -13.10 -3.98 1.60
N ASP A 156 -12.32 -4.11 0.53
CA ASP A 156 -11.59 -5.34 0.22
C ASP A 156 -10.52 -5.63 1.27
N LEU A 157 -9.76 -4.62 1.72
CA LEU A 157 -8.81 -4.77 2.81
C LEU A 157 -9.50 -5.15 4.13
N VAL A 158 -10.61 -4.49 4.47
CA VAL A 158 -11.39 -4.81 5.67
C VAL A 158 -11.93 -6.24 5.61
N SER A 159 -12.48 -6.65 4.46
CA SER A 159 -12.98 -8.02 4.25
C SER A 159 -11.87 -9.04 4.39
N ALA A 160 -10.74 -8.86 3.71
CA ALA A 160 -9.61 -9.77 3.80
C ALA A 160 -9.06 -9.90 5.24
N THR A 161 -9.05 -8.79 5.98
CA THR A 161 -8.64 -8.78 7.39
C THR A 161 -9.67 -9.51 8.26
N ARG A 162 -10.96 -9.27 8.03
CA ARG A 162 -12.07 -9.89 8.77
C ARG A 162 -12.10 -11.41 8.57
N ASP A 163 -11.95 -11.87 7.34
CA ASP A 163 -11.83 -13.27 6.96
C ASP A 163 -10.64 -13.94 7.64
N SER A 164 -9.48 -13.27 7.60
CA SER A 164 -8.24 -13.77 8.21
C SER A 164 -8.32 -13.86 9.73
N LEU A 165 -9.16 -13.04 10.36
CA LEU A 165 -9.44 -13.07 11.80
C LEU A 165 -10.60 -14.01 12.17
N GLY A 166 -11.25 -14.66 11.21
CA GLY A 166 -12.39 -15.56 11.44
C GLY A 166 -13.67 -14.84 11.91
N LEU A 167 -13.76 -13.53 11.70
CA LEU A 167 -14.87 -12.70 12.18
C LEU A 167 -16.14 -12.81 11.31
N ASP A 168 -16.05 -13.44 10.15
CA ASP A 168 -17.19 -13.75 9.27
C ASP A 168 -18.06 -14.90 9.79
N GLY A 169 -17.54 -15.68 10.75
CA GLY A 169 -18.25 -16.79 11.40
C GLY A 169 -19.05 -16.41 12.65
N ILE A 170 -18.96 -15.18 13.15
CA ILE A 170 -19.73 -14.73 14.33
C ILE A 170 -21.17 -14.46 13.89
N ARG A 171 -21.95 -15.53 13.70
CA ARG A 171 -23.41 -15.45 13.79
C ARG A 171 -23.72 -15.04 15.22
N VAL A 172 -24.37 -13.88 15.39
CA VAL A 172 -25.00 -13.53 16.67
C VAL A 172 -25.89 -14.73 17.06
N PRO A 173 -25.63 -15.39 18.20
CA PRO A 173 -26.49 -16.49 18.61
C PRO A 173 -27.92 -15.97 18.72
N ALA A 174 -28.86 -16.71 18.14
CA ALA A 174 -30.28 -16.34 18.11
C ALA A 174 -30.91 -16.13 19.50
N ALA A 175 -30.19 -16.50 20.57
CA ALA A 175 -30.57 -16.30 21.97
C ALA A 175 -30.64 -14.83 22.43
N VAL A 176 -30.33 -13.84 21.58
CA VAL A 176 -30.47 -12.40 21.90
C VAL A 176 -31.66 -11.75 21.18
N ARG A 177 -32.47 -12.52 20.43
CA ARG A 177 -33.69 -12.00 19.77
C ARG A 177 -34.99 -12.15 20.56
N GLU A 178 -34.96 -12.86 21.68
CA GLU A 178 -36.10 -12.99 22.59
C GLU A 178 -35.65 -12.68 24.02
N GLY A 179 -35.57 -11.38 24.33
CA GLY A 179 -35.34 -10.84 25.67
C GLY A 179 -35.96 -9.47 25.79
#